data_AF-A0A919TTI3-F1
#
_entry.id   AF-A0A919TTI3-F1
#
_cell.length_a   1.000
_cell.length_b   1.000
_cell.length_c   1.000
_cell.angle_alpha   90.00
_cell.angle_beta   90.00
_cell.angle_gamma   90.00
#
_symmetry.space_group_name_H-M   'P 1'
#
loop_
_entity.id
_entity.type
_entity.pdbx_description
1 polymer ?
#
loop_
_entity_poly.entity_id
_entity_poly.type
_entity_poly.pdbx_seq_one_letter_code
_entity_poly.pdbx_strand_id
1 'polypeptide(L)'
;MILQLAVAGAVLAAPVTAPVTAPMTYDPHTMTGYVGQGDVRRAFGWAAATLATRAPGLAFNQEFWTDDSYTVSCGRGTFPVTHHRDFGRYWLTVKAVSGYGKVTGWRITGANAGISGTSVAPAAGQPCPSPGRGKTVVRAAKTGTRTGCELTVTSQDVRRRLLVC
;
A
#
# COMPACT_ATOMS: atom_id res chain seq x y z
N MET A 1 -38.56 -53.48 -37.89
CA MET A 1 -37.82 -52.38 -38.54
C MET A 1 -38.00 -51.11 -37.74
N ILE A 2 -37.10 -50.79 -36.80
CA ILE A 2 -36.66 -49.42 -36.43
C ILE A 2 -35.30 -49.61 -35.73
N LEU A 3 -34.21 -49.16 -36.34
CA LEU A 3 -32.85 -49.20 -35.79
C LEU A 3 -32.49 -47.77 -35.35
N GLN A 4 -32.38 -47.52 -34.04
CA GLN A 4 -32.03 -46.19 -33.51
C GLN A 4 -30.51 -46.01 -33.51
N LEU A 5 -30.00 -45.09 -34.34
CA LEU A 5 -28.62 -44.62 -34.25
C LEU A 5 -28.51 -43.55 -33.15
N ALA A 6 -27.83 -43.87 -32.05
CA ALA A 6 -27.41 -42.91 -31.05
C ALA A 6 -26.06 -42.30 -31.46
N VAL A 7 -26.06 -41.03 -31.87
CA VAL A 7 -24.84 -40.27 -32.17
C VAL A 7 -24.34 -39.65 -30.87
N ALA A 8 -23.30 -40.25 -30.28
CA ALA A 8 -22.60 -39.70 -29.12
C ALA A 8 -21.72 -38.51 -29.56
N GLY A 9 -22.20 -37.29 -29.33
CA GLY A 9 -21.43 -36.07 -29.57
C GLY A 9 -20.37 -35.87 -28.48
N ALA A 10 -19.10 -36.06 -28.83
CA ALA A 10 -17.97 -35.72 -27.97
C ALA A 10 -17.81 -34.18 -27.91
N VAL A 11 -18.17 -33.58 -26.78
CA VAL A 11 -17.90 -32.16 -26.51
C VAL A 11 -16.42 -32.01 -26.19
N LEU A 12 -15.64 -31.47 -27.13
CA LEU A 12 -14.26 -31.08 -26.91
C LEU A 12 -14.23 -29.87 -25.96
N ALA A 13 -13.98 -30.12 -24.68
CA ALA A 13 -13.68 -29.07 -23.71
C ALA A 13 -12.33 -28.43 -24.08
N ALA A 14 -12.36 -27.26 -24.71
CA ALA A 14 -11.15 -26.49 -24.95
C ALA A 14 -10.49 -26.12 -23.61
N PRO A 15 -9.16 -26.27 -23.47
CA PRO A 15 -8.47 -25.88 -22.25
C PRO A 15 -8.58 -24.37 -22.08
N VAL A 16 -9.34 -23.95 -21.06
CA VAL A 16 -9.40 -22.55 -20.65
C VAL A 16 -8.08 -22.22 -19.98
N THR A 17 -7.13 -21.69 -20.76
CA THR A 17 -5.91 -21.13 -20.20
C THR A 17 -6.28 -19.91 -19.38
N ALA A 18 -6.24 -20.05 -18.06
CA ALA A 18 -6.46 -18.91 -17.17
C ALA A 18 -5.40 -17.84 -17.49
N PRO A 19 -5.79 -16.56 -17.61
CA PRO A 19 -4.82 -15.50 -17.85
C PRO A 19 -3.82 -15.48 -16.68
N VAL A 20 -2.55 -15.73 -16.98
CA VAL A 20 -1.45 -15.62 -16.02
C VAL A 20 -1.35 -14.15 -15.61
N THR A 21 -1.79 -13.83 -14.40
CA THR A 21 -1.60 -12.51 -13.82
C THR A 21 -0.13 -12.37 -13.42
N ALA A 22 0.57 -11.39 -14.00
CA ALA A 22 1.92 -11.07 -13.58
C ALA A 22 1.92 -10.68 -12.09
N PRO A 23 2.84 -11.21 -11.27
CA PRO A 23 2.95 -10.86 -9.87
C PRO A 23 3.31 -9.39 -9.71
N MET A 24 2.88 -8.79 -8.60
CA MET A 24 3.30 -7.44 -8.23
C MET A 24 4.84 -7.37 -8.12
N THR A 25 5.43 -6.38 -8.77
CA THR A 25 6.84 -6.02 -8.63
C THR A 25 6.91 -4.55 -8.28
N TYR A 26 7.66 -4.17 -7.26
CA TYR A 26 7.81 -2.77 -6.90
C TYR A 26 9.17 -2.53 -6.25
N ASP A 27 9.91 -1.57 -6.77
CA ASP A 27 11.16 -1.10 -6.18
C ASP A 27 10.92 0.27 -5.54
N PRO A 28 10.97 0.38 -4.19
CA PRO A 28 10.71 1.63 -3.49
C PRO A 28 11.82 2.67 -3.65
N HIS A 29 13.01 2.30 -4.14
CA HIS A 29 14.11 3.23 -4.39
C HIS A 29 13.93 3.97 -5.71
N THR A 30 13.60 3.26 -6.78
CA THR A 30 13.31 3.87 -8.08
C THR A 30 11.84 4.30 -8.23
N MET A 31 10.97 3.85 -7.33
CA MET A 31 9.52 4.02 -7.38
C MET A 31 8.93 3.50 -8.69
N THR A 32 9.47 2.39 -9.19
CA THR A 32 9.03 1.75 -10.44
C THR A 32 8.54 0.34 -10.18
N GLY A 33 7.71 -0.18 -11.08
CA GLY A 33 7.20 -1.54 -10.93
C GLY A 33 5.92 -1.82 -11.72
N TYR A 34 5.22 -2.85 -11.28
CA TYR A 34 3.96 -3.30 -11.82
C TYR A 34 3.04 -3.79 -10.70
N VAL A 35 1.78 -3.37 -10.74
CA VAL A 35 0.71 -3.90 -9.88
C VAL A 35 -0.28 -4.65 -10.75
N GLY A 36 -0.53 -5.93 -10.45
CA GLY A 36 -1.52 -6.72 -11.17
C GLY A 36 -2.95 -6.38 -10.77
N GLN A 37 -3.91 -6.57 -11.68
CA GLN A 37 -5.33 -6.43 -11.34
C GLN A 37 -5.78 -7.35 -10.19
N GLY A 38 -5.12 -8.51 -10.05
CA GLY A 38 -5.38 -9.45 -8.95
C GLY A 38 -5.05 -8.86 -7.58
N ASP A 39 -3.95 -8.09 -7.48
CA ASP A 39 -3.51 -7.46 -6.23
C ASP A 39 -4.49 -6.37 -5.79
N VAL A 40 -4.91 -5.51 -6.72
CA VAL A 40 -5.91 -4.47 -6.44
C VAL A 40 -7.25 -5.10 -6.03
N ARG A 41 -7.72 -6.12 -6.76
CA ARG A 41 -8.97 -6.81 -6.40
C ARG A 41 -8.90 -7.44 -5.02
N ARG A 42 -7.79 -8.08 -4.67
CA ARG A 42 -7.58 -8.67 -3.35
C ARG A 42 -7.59 -7.59 -2.27
N ALA A 43 -6.91 -6.47 -2.49
CA ALA A 43 -6.81 -5.37 -1.54
C ALA A 43 -8.15 -4.70 -1.24
N PHE A 44 -9.03 -4.59 -2.25
CA PHE A 44 -10.35 -3.98 -2.09
C PHE A 44 -11.50 -4.98 -1.87
N GLY A 45 -11.28 -6.28 -2.06
CA GLY A 45 -12.35 -7.29 -2.08
C GLY A 45 -13.29 -7.16 -3.29
N TRP A 46 -12.77 -6.71 -4.44
CA TRP A 46 -13.57 -6.43 -5.63
C TRP A 46 -13.69 -7.60 -6.61
N ALA A 47 -14.88 -7.74 -7.20
CA ALA A 47 -15.08 -8.52 -8.41
C ALA A 47 -14.42 -7.83 -9.63
N ALA A 48 -14.20 -8.59 -10.71
CA ALA A 48 -13.59 -8.05 -11.92
C ALA A 48 -14.42 -6.92 -12.56
N ALA A 49 -15.75 -7.03 -12.53
CA ALA A 49 -16.65 -6.00 -13.05
C ALA A 49 -16.50 -4.67 -12.29
N THR A 50 -16.44 -4.72 -10.95
CA THR A 50 -16.21 -3.53 -10.12
C THR A 50 -14.87 -2.89 -10.44
N LEU A 51 -13.82 -3.70 -10.61
CA LEU A 51 -12.51 -3.18 -10.97
C LEU A 51 -12.56 -2.46 -12.34
N ALA A 52 -13.20 -3.05 -13.34
CA ALA A 52 -13.29 -2.46 -14.67
C ALA A 52 -13.90 -1.04 -14.63
N THR A 53 -14.94 -0.84 -13.83
CA THR A 53 -15.57 0.48 -13.64
C THR A 53 -14.71 1.46 -12.84
N ARG A 54 -13.91 0.99 -11.90
CA ARG A 54 -13.12 1.84 -10.98
C ARG A 54 -11.68 2.10 -11.46
N ALA A 55 -11.16 1.27 -12.36
CA ALA A 55 -9.77 1.30 -12.82
C ALA A 55 -9.27 2.68 -13.28
N PRO A 56 -10.06 3.50 -14.01
CA PRO A 56 -9.61 4.84 -14.43
C PRO A 56 -9.38 5.83 -13.27
N GLY A 57 -10.00 5.59 -12.11
CA GLY A 57 -9.92 6.47 -10.95
C GLY A 57 -8.94 6.00 -9.87
N LEU A 58 -8.12 4.97 -10.15
CA LEU A 58 -7.13 4.50 -9.19
C LEU A 58 -5.91 5.40 -9.15
N ALA A 59 -5.51 5.80 -7.94
CA ALA A 59 -4.28 6.52 -7.68
C ALA A 59 -3.33 5.65 -6.85
N PHE A 60 -2.05 5.66 -7.18
CA PHE A 60 -1.02 4.90 -6.48
C PHE A 60 -0.07 5.86 -5.77
N ASN A 61 0.31 5.52 -4.54
CA ASN A 61 1.20 6.35 -3.74
C ASN A 61 2.23 5.48 -3.00
N GLN A 62 3.45 6.00 -2.87
CA GLN A 62 4.41 5.48 -1.89
C GLN A 62 4.40 6.41 -0.68
N GLU A 63 4.06 5.87 0.48
CA GLU A 63 4.28 6.56 1.75
C GLU A 63 5.59 6.07 2.35
N PHE A 64 6.29 6.95 3.06
CA PHE A 64 7.52 6.60 3.75
C PHE A 64 7.52 7.24 5.13
N TRP A 65 8.21 6.61 6.07
CA TRP A 65 8.38 7.14 7.41
C TRP A 65 9.72 6.72 8.00
N THR A 66 10.21 7.54 8.92
CA THR A 66 11.22 7.16 9.89
C THR A 66 10.72 7.51 11.27
N ASP A 67 10.50 6.46 12.06
CA ASP A 67 10.03 6.54 13.44
C ASP A 67 11.19 6.33 14.39
N ASP A 68 11.37 7.27 15.30
CA ASP A 68 12.27 7.12 16.43
C ASP A 68 11.47 6.69 17.66
N SER A 69 11.93 5.64 18.34
CA SER A 69 11.36 5.23 19.63
C SER A 69 12.13 5.92 20.74
N TYR A 70 11.42 6.46 21.72
CA TYR A 70 11.99 7.10 22.90
C TYR A 70 11.43 6.48 24.18
N THR A 71 12.27 6.49 25.20
CA THR A 71 11.89 6.36 26.60
C THR A 71 11.85 7.77 27.20
N VAL A 72 10.66 8.26 27.53
CA VAL A 72 10.43 9.65 27.99
C VAL A 72 9.99 9.65 29.46
N SER A 73 10.57 10.52 30.26
CA SER A 73 10.16 10.79 31.65
C SER A 73 9.61 12.22 31.76
N CYS A 74 8.46 12.36 32.41
CA CYS A 74 7.82 13.65 32.68
C CYS A 74 7.69 13.95 34.19
N GLY A 75 8.51 13.30 35.03
CA GLY A 75 8.52 13.48 36.47
C GLY A 75 7.56 12.56 37.24
N ARG A 76 6.46 12.08 36.63
CA ARG A 76 5.59 11.03 37.22
C ARG A 76 5.76 9.67 36.55
N GLY A 77 7.02 9.31 36.31
CA GLY A 77 7.42 8.06 35.70
C GLY A 77 7.87 8.20 34.25
N THR A 78 8.17 7.04 33.66
CA THR A 78 8.79 6.89 32.34
C THR A 78 7.89 6.03 31.45
N PHE A 79 7.77 6.37 30.17
CA PHE A 79 6.91 5.67 29.22
C PHE A 79 7.48 5.73 27.80
N PRO A 80 7.12 4.76 26.94
CA PRO A 80 7.55 4.76 25.54
C PRO A 80 6.78 5.82 24.74
N VAL A 81 7.47 6.47 23.80
CA VAL A 81 6.91 7.42 22.83
C VAL A 81 7.46 7.08 21.46
N THR A 82 6.58 7.03 20.45
CA THR A 82 6.98 7.01 19.04
C THR A 82 6.99 8.43 18.51
N HIS A 83 8.10 8.84 17.90
CA HIS A 83 8.30 10.13 17.26
C HIS A 83 8.42 9.92 15.75
N HIS A 84 7.47 10.45 14.98
CA HIS A 84 7.50 10.43 13.51
C HIS A 84 8.48 11.49 13.01
N ARG A 85 9.77 11.14 12.95
CA ARG A 85 10.87 12.07 12.65
C ARG A 85 10.75 12.61 11.24
N ASP A 86 10.64 11.70 10.28
CA ASP A 86 10.52 12.00 8.85
C ASP A 86 9.32 11.23 8.31
N PHE A 87 8.48 11.85 7.51
CA PHE A 87 7.37 11.15 6.85
C PHE A 87 7.00 11.87 5.57
N GLY A 88 6.35 11.15 4.66
CA GLY A 88 5.89 11.76 3.43
C GLY A 88 5.16 10.82 2.52
N ARG A 89 4.77 11.36 1.38
CA ARG A 89 4.06 10.66 0.32
C ARG A 89 4.58 11.11 -1.03
N TYR A 90 4.82 10.15 -1.91
CA TYR A 90 4.99 10.36 -3.34
C TYR A 90 3.72 9.95 -4.07
N TRP A 91 3.24 10.81 -4.96
CA TRP A 91 2.23 10.46 -5.94
C TRP A 91 2.94 9.78 -7.12
N LEU A 92 2.47 8.59 -7.49
CA LEU A 92 3.14 7.76 -8.47
C LEU A 92 2.55 7.96 -9.86
N THR A 93 3.43 8.02 -10.86
CA THR A 93 3.04 8.01 -12.27
C THR A 93 2.69 6.59 -12.68
N VAL A 94 1.44 6.37 -13.07
CA VAL A 94 0.93 5.06 -13.44
C VAL A 94 0.35 5.03 -14.85
N LYS A 95 0.58 3.93 -15.56
CA LYS A 95 -0.03 3.64 -16.85
C LYS A 95 -0.79 2.33 -16.74
N ALA A 96 -2.10 2.36 -17.00
CA ALA A 96 -2.88 1.15 -17.11
C ALA A 96 -2.34 0.30 -18.27
N VAL A 97 -2.16 -0.99 -18.01
CA VAL A 97 -1.79 -1.98 -19.01
C VAL A 97 -3.03 -2.79 -19.35
N SER A 98 -3.31 -2.97 -20.64
CA SER A 98 -4.49 -3.68 -21.13
C SER A 98 -4.08 -4.88 -21.98
N GLY A 99 -4.82 -5.97 -21.85
CA GLY A 99 -4.73 -7.16 -22.72
C GLY A 99 -6.14 -7.58 -23.13
N TYR A 100 -6.36 -7.83 -24.42
CA TYR A 100 -7.68 -8.18 -24.98
C TYR A 100 -8.80 -7.20 -24.57
N GLY A 101 -8.49 -5.90 -24.56
CA GLY A 101 -9.43 -4.83 -24.19
C GLY A 101 -9.76 -4.72 -22.69
N LYS A 102 -9.07 -5.47 -21.82
CA LYS A 102 -9.29 -5.44 -20.36
C LYS A 102 -8.01 -5.00 -19.64
N VAL A 103 -8.15 -4.20 -18.58
CA VAL A 103 -7.02 -3.82 -17.73
C VAL A 103 -6.46 -5.06 -17.04
N THR A 104 -5.17 -5.33 -17.24
CA THR A 104 -4.44 -6.44 -16.62
C THR A 104 -3.60 -5.98 -15.43
N GLY A 105 -3.31 -4.68 -15.33
CA GLY A 105 -2.60 -4.07 -14.21
C GLY A 105 -2.18 -2.63 -14.49
N TRP A 106 -1.23 -2.14 -13.71
CA TRP A 106 -0.69 -0.77 -13.79
C TRP A 106 0.83 -0.82 -13.73
N ARG A 107 1.48 -0.22 -14.73
CA ARG A 107 2.92 0.01 -14.73
C ARG A 107 3.22 1.31 -14.00
N ILE A 108 4.03 1.24 -12.96
CA ILE A 108 4.53 2.39 -12.21
C ILE A 108 5.88 2.81 -12.79
N THR A 109 6.04 4.08 -13.13
CA THR A 109 7.23 4.60 -13.83
C THR A 109 8.01 5.65 -13.05
N GLY A 110 7.77 5.78 -11.73
CA GLY A 110 8.37 6.79 -10.87
C GLY A 110 7.32 7.66 -10.18
N ALA A 111 7.79 8.68 -9.45
CA ALA A 111 6.94 9.71 -8.85
C ALA A 111 6.89 10.98 -9.72
N ASN A 112 5.73 11.64 -9.79
CA ASN A 112 5.59 12.95 -10.44
C ASN A 112 5.55 14.11 -9.44
N ALA A 113 5.22 13.84 -8.19
CA ALA A 113 5.17 14.82 -7.12
C ALA A 113 5.36 14.13 -5.77
N GLY A 114 5.65 14.92 -4.73
CA GLY A 114 5.67 14.42 -3.37
C GLY A 114 5.54 15.54 -2.34
N ILE A 115 5.21 15.14 -1.12
CA ILE A 115 5.24 15.99 0.07
C ILE A 115 5.99 15.25 1.17
N SER A 116 6.78 15.98 1.95
CA SER A 116 7.46 15.47 3.13
C SER A 116 7.25 16.41 4.31
N GLY A 117 7.37 15.84 5.50
CA GLY A 117 7.33 16.54 6.77
C GLY A 117 8.40 16.01 7.70
N THR A 118 8.82 16.87 8.62
CA THR A 118 9.67 16.49 9.75
C THR A 118 9.04 16.99 11.04
N SER A 119 9.39 16.36 12.16
CA SER A 119 8.94 16.83 13.47
C SER A 119 10.08 16.82 14.49
N VAL A 120 9.93 17.62 15.55
CA VAL A 120 10.94 17.78 16.59
C VAL A 120 10.83 16.64 17.60
N ALA A 121 11.97 16.04 17.95
CA ALA A 121 12.05 14.98 18.97
C ALA A 121 11.65 15.49 20.36
N PRO A 122 11.14 14.62 21.26
CA PRO A 122 10.89 15.00 22.64
C PRO A 122 12.19 15.41 23.33
N ALA A 123 12.23 16.60 23.90
CA ALA A 123 13.40 17.15 24.58
C ALA A 123 13.02 17.71 25.96
N ALA A 124 13.98 17.78 26.89
CA ALA A 124 13.73 18.33 28.21
C ALA A 124 13.18 19.77 28.13
N GLY A 125 12.19 20.08 28.97
CA GLY A 125 11.49 21.37 28.97
C GLY A 125 10.31 21.47 28.02
N GLN A 126 10.17 20.57 27.03
CA GLN A 126 9.00 20.53 26.14
C GLN A 126 7.76 20.01 26.88
N PRO A 127 6.53 20.31 26.39
CA PRO A 127 5.30 19.73 26.93
C PRO A 127 5.34 18.20 26.98
N CYS A 128 4.82 17.61 28.05
CA CYS A 128 4.76 16.16 28.16
C CYS A 128 3.76 15.57 27.14
N PRO A 129 4.16 14.60 26.30
CA PRO A 129 3.29 14.05 25.26
C PRO A 129 2.19 13.11 25.78
N SER A 130 2.23 12.73 27.07
CA SER A 130 1.23 11.86 27.69
C SER A 130 0.50 12.59 28.82
N PRO A 131 -0.81 12.87 28.67
CA PRO A 131 -1.61 13.49 29.71
C PRO A 131 -1.52 12.72 31.04
N GLY A 132 -1.43 13.44 32.16
CA GLY A 132 -1.36 12.85 33.51
C GLY A 132 0.03 12.37 33.95
N ARG A 133 1.05 12.37 33.07
CA ARG A 133 2.43 11.96 33.41
C ARG A 133 3.33 13.09 33.91
N GLY A 134 2.82 14.32 33.93
CA GLY A 134 3.55 15.54 34.29
C GLY A 134 3.26 16.67 33.32
N LYS A 135 3.87 17.83 33.53
CA LYS A 135 3.68 19.00 32.65
C LYS A 135 4.71 19.05 31.53
N THR A 136 5.97 18.76 31.84
CA THR A 136 7.09 18.86 30.90
C THR A 136 7.91 17.59 30.89
N VAL A 137 8.59 17.34 29.78
CA VAL A 137 9.61 16.30 29.67
C VAL A 137 10.80 16.69 30.55
N VAL A 138 11.23 15.77 31.41
CA VAL A 138 12.43 15.88 32.24
C VAL A 138 13.61 15.24 31.53
N ARG A 139 13.40 14.09 30.90
CA ARG A 139 14.41 13.34 30.15
C ARG A 139 13.76 12.58 29.00
N ALA A 140 14.45 12.52 27.88
CA ALA A 140 14.13 11.64 26.78
C ALA A 140 15.40 10.88 26.37
N ALA A 141 15.29 9.58 26.14
CA ALA A 141 16.38 8.75 25.64
C ALA A 141 15.87 7.97 24.44
N LYS A 142 16.52 8.13 23.28
CA LYS A 142 16.20 7.37 22.09
C LYS A 142 16.57 5.90 22.30
N THR A 143 15.66 4.99 21.98
CA THR A 143 15.82 3.54 22.13
C THR A 143 15.84 2.79 20.81
N GLY A 144 15.40 3.42 19.72
CA GLY A 144 15.41 2.77 18.41
C GLY A 144 15.09 3.73 17.27
N THR A 145 15.35 3.27 16.05
CA THR A 145 14.92 3.90 14.80
C THR A 145 14.34 2.82 13.91
N ARG A 146 13.22 3.12 13.25
CA ARG A 146 12.65 2.27 12.22
C ARG A 146 12.30 3.12 11.01
N THR A 147 12.86 2.77 9.86
CA THR A 147 12.44 3.31 8.57
C THR A 147 11.55 2.29 7.88
N GLY A 148 10.58 2.78 7.12
CA GLY A 148 9.74 1.93 6.29
C GLY A 148 9.02 2.73 5.22
N CYS A 149 8.36 2.01 4.33
CA CYS A 149 7.48 2.55 3.32
C CYS A 149 6.28 1.63 3.04
N GLU A 150 5.27 2.18 2.39
CA GLU A 150 4.14 1.40 1.90
C GLU A 150 3.72 1.83 0.51
N LEU A 151 3.46 0.85 -0.36
CA LEU A 151 2.75 1.09 -1.61
C LEU A 151 1.25 1.00 -1.31
N THR A 152 0.52 2.06 -1.64
CA THR A 152 -0.93 2.12 -1.49
C THR A 152 -1.62 2.40 -2.80
N VAL A 153 -2.87 1.97 -2.89
CA VAL A 153 -3.80 2.30 -3.97
C VAL A 153 -5.04 2.92 -3.35
N THR A 154 -5.52 4.00 -3.96
CA THR A 154 -6.71 4.74 -3.55
C THR A 154 -7.74 4.70 -4.65
N SER A 155 -9.00 4.50 -4.26
CA SER A 155 -10.17 4.67 -5.11
C SER A 155 -11.17 5.52 -4.36
N GLN A 156 -11.49 6.70 -4.90
CA GLN A 156 -12.30 7.69 -4.17
C GLN A 156 -11.65 7.98 -2.80
N ASP A 157 -12.39 7.81 -1.70
CA ASP A 157 -11.89 8.06 -0.33
C ASP A 157 -11.33 6.80 0.35
N VAL A 158 -11.30 5.66 -0.34
CA VAL A 158 -10.84 4.39 0.24
C VAL A 158 -9.41 4.11 -0.18
N ARG A 159 -8.50 4.09 0.81
CA ARG A 159 -7.10 3.70 0.66
C ARG A 159 -6.88 2.24 1.06
N ARG A 160 -6.13 1.49 0.27
CA ARG A 160 -5.69 0.13 0.58
C ARG A 160 -4.18 -0.01 0.42
N ARG A 161 -3.58 -0.80 1.31
CA ARG A 161 -2.16 -1.15 1.26
C ARG A 161 -1.96 -2.35 0.34
N LEU A 162 -0.93 -2.27 -0.52
CA LEU A 162 -0.52 -3.34 -1.43
C LEU A 162 0.76 -4.02 -0.94
N LEU A 163 1.73 -3.23 -0.47
CA LEU A 163 3.05 -3.70 -0.05
C LEU A 163 3.55 -2.90 1.15
N VAL A 164 4.36 -3.55 2.00
CA VAL A 164 5.22 -2.89 2.99
C VAL A 164 6.66 -3.07 2.54
N CYS A 165 7.39 -1.97 2.61
CA CYS A 165 8.84 -1.86 2.55
C CYS A 165 9.30 -1.04 3.79
#